data_AF-A0AAN4UTN9-F1
#
_entry.id   AF-A0AAN4UTN9-F1
#
_cell.length_a   1.000
_cell.length_b   1.000
_cell.length_c   1.000
_cell.angle_alpha   90.00
_cell.angle_beta   90.00
_cell.angle_gamma   90.00
#
_symmetry.space_group_name_H-M   'P 1'
#
loop_
_entity.id
_entity.type
_entity.pdbx_description
1 polymer ?
#
loop_
_entity_poly.entity_id
_entity_poly.type
_entity_poly.pdbx_seq_one_letter_code
_entity_poly.pdbx_strand_id
1 'polypeptide(L)' 'MGDEKSDEQIVLDRVTPRFGSAEAAIKWFEEEPLPGLSGATAKQLVVQGRVREILDYIDAIDEGGYA' A
#
# COMPACT_ATOMS: atom_id res chain seq x y z
N MET A 1 8.51 24.67 -3.72
CA MET A 1 8.14 23.60 -4.68
C MET A 1 7.19 22.74 -3.89
N GLY A 2 5.89 22.88 -4.18
CA GLY A 2 4.82 22.43 -3.30
C GLY A 2 4.87 20.92 -3.10
N ASP A 3 4.40 20.50 -1.93
CA ASP A 3 4.38 19.14 -1.42
C ASP A 3 3.60 18.21 -2.35
N GLU A 4 4.27 17.71 -3.41
CA GLU A 4 3.79 16.56 -4.17
C GLU A 4 4.02 15.35 -3.25
N LYS A 5 2.94 14.84 -2.65
CA LYS A 5 3.02 13.65 -1.79
C LYS A 5 3.72 12.54 -2.57
N SER A 6 4.81 12.02 -2.03
CA SER A 6 5.48 10.85 -2.60
C SER A 6 4.50 9.69 -2.72
N ASP A 7 4.68 8.88 -3.76
CA ASP A 7 3.93 7.65 -4.00
C ASP A 7 3.83 6.75 -2.75
N GLU A 8 4.90 6.68 -1.97
CA GLU A 8 4.97 5.96 -0.69
C GLU A 8 3.92 6.49 0.30
N GLN A 9 3.81 7.82 0.42
CA GLN A 9 2.89 8.48 1.34
C GLN A 9 1.43 8.23 0.94
N ILE A 10 1.14 8.15 -0.37
CA ILE A 10 -0.21 7.84 -0.88
C ILE A 10 -0.64 6.44 -0.40
N VAL A 11 0.25 5.45 -0.53
CA VAL A 11 -0.03 4.08 -0.08
C VAL A 11 -0.21 4.04 1.44
N LEU A 12 0.69 4.68 2.20
CA LEU A 12 0.62 4.71 3.66
C LEU A 12 -0.67 5.37 4.17
N ASP A 13 -1.09 6.50 3.60
CA ASP A 13 -2.37 7.15 3.93
C ASP A 13 -3.55 6.19 3.72
N ARG A 14 -3.53 5.40 2.63
CA ARG A 14 -4.60 4.45 2.30
C ARG A 14 -4.68 3.27 3.26
N VAL A 15 -3.53 2.76 3.73
CA VAL A 15 -3.48 1.57 4.60
C VAL A 15 -3.46 1.88 6.10
N THR A 16 -3.04 3.09 6.51
CA THR A 16 -3.03 3.52 7.91
C THR A 16 -4.35 3.26 8.65
N PRO A 17 -5.54 3.64 8.10
CA PRO A 17 -6.81 3.35 8.80
C PRO A 17 -7.10 1.86 8.95
N ARG A 18 -6.51 0.99 8.11
CA ARG A 18 -6.68 -0.46 8.16
C ARG A 18 -5.79 -1.10 9.23
N PHE A 19 -4.60 -0.56 9.44
CA PHE A 19 -3.65 -1.04 10.46
C PHE A 19 -3.79 -0.34 11.82
N GLY A 20 -4.48 0.80 11.87
CA GLY A 20 -4.72 1.58 13.09
C GLY A 20 -3.54 2.45 13.54
N SER A 21 -2.34 2.23 13.00
CA SER A 21 -1.13 2.99 13.33
C SER A 21 -0.19 3.11 12.12
N ALA A 22 0.50 4.25 12.02
CA ALA A 22 1.49 4.49 10.97
C ALA A 22 2.66 3.48 11.02
N GLU A 23 3.12 3.08 12.20
CA GLU A 23 4.20 2.08 12.35
C GLU A 23 3.81 0.72 11.78
N ALA A 24 2.57 0.28 12.02
CA ALA A 24 2.06 -0.99 11.49
C ALA A 24 1.87 -0.91 9.96
N ALA A 25 1.42 0.23 9.44
CA ALA A 25 1.33 0.48 8.01
C ALA A 25 2.70 0.47 7.32
N ILE A 26 3.71 1.11 7.92
CA ILE A 26 5.10 1.10 7.42
C ILE A 26 5.65 -0.32 7.43
N LYS A 27 5.46 -1.06 8.53
CA LYS A 27 5.91 -2.45 8.64
C LYS A 27 5.34 -3.33 7.53
N TRP A 28 4.03 -3.23 7.29
CA TRP A 28 3.39 -3.93 6.17
C TRP A 28 3.94 -3.47 4.82
N PHE A 29 4.11 -2.15 4.64
CA PHE A 29 4.61 -1.57 3.39
C PHE A 29 6.01 -2.10 3.01
N GLU A 30 6.87 -2.29 4.00
CA GLU A 30 8.26 -2.70 3.80
C GLU A 30 8.48 -4.21 3.84
N GLU A 31 7.80 -4.91 4.75
CA GLU A 31 8.10 -6.31 5.09
C GLU A 31 7.08 -7.32 4.55
N GLU A 32 5.85 -6.90 4.25
CA GLU A 32 4.79 -7.83 3.85
C GLU A 32 4.68 -7.96 2.32
N PRO A 33 4.92 -9.16 1.76
CA PRO A 33 4.76 -9.41 0.34
C PRO A 33 3.28 -9.47 -0.04
N LEU A 34 2.91 -8.81 -1.14
CA LEU A 34 1.53 -8.75 -1.60
C LEU A 34 1.17 -10.02 -2.41
N PRO A 35 0.25 -10.87 -1.92
CA PRO A 35 -0.23 -12.01 -2.70
C PRO A 35 -0.91 -11.51 -3.98
N GLY A 36 -0.58 -12.17 -5.11
CA GLY A 36 -1.05 -11.74 -6.44
C GLY A 36 -0.14 -10.75 -7.15
N LEU A 37 0.80 -10.09 -6.46
CA LEU A 37 1.78 -9.17 -7.07
C LEU A 37 3.19 -9.77 -7.07
N SER A 38 3.30 -11.01 -7.54
CA SER A 38 4.57 -11.78 -7.62
C SER A 38 5.29 -11.96 -6.27
N GLY A 39 4.60 -11.72 -5.14
CA GLY A 39 5.22 -11.71 -3.82
C GLY A 39 6.13 -10.49 -3.57
N ALA A 40 6.00 -9.42 -4.35
CA ALA A 40 6.71 -8.17 -4.10
C ALA A 40 6.06 -7.39 -2.94
N THR A 41 6.87 -6.67 -2.17
CA THR A 41 6.35 -5.77 -1.13
C THR A 41 5.83 -4.47 -1.74
N ALA A 42 4.97 -3.75 -1.02
CA ALA A 42 4.44 -2.46 -1.48
C ALA A 42 5.58 -1.48 -1.78
N LYS A 43 6.64 -1.45 -0.96
CA LYS A 43 7.85 -0.66 -1.21
C LYS A 43 8.50 -0.97 -2.56
N GLN A 44 8.67 -2.26 -2.90
CA GLN A 44 9.28 -2.66 -4.16
C GLN A 44 8.43 -2.22 -5.36
N LEU A 45 7.11 -2.28 -5.22
CA LEU A 45 6.18 -1.87 -6.27
C LEU A 45 6.15 -0.34 -6.45
N VAL A 46 6.24 0.44 -5.36
CA VAL A 46 6.38 1.89 -5.45
C VAL A 46 7.65 2.29 -6.19
N VAL A 47 8.79 1.65 -5.88
CA VAL A 47 10.06 1.89 -6.60
C VAL A 47 9.95 1.54 -8.09
N GLN A 48 9.10 0.57 -8.45
CA GLN A 48 8.81 0.21 -9.84
C GLN A 48 7.79 1.14 -10.52
N GLY A 49 7.26 2.16 -9.83
CA GLY A 49 6.21 3.03 -10.34
C GLY A 49 4.83 2.35 -10.43
N ARG A 50 4.64 1.24 -9.73
CA ARG A 50 3.45 0.38 -9.78
C ARG A 50 2.47 0.67 -8.64
N VAL A 51 2.38 1.93 -8.22
CA VAL A 51 1.55 2.38 -7.10
C VAL A 51 0.08 2.04 -7.30
N ARG A 52 -0.41 2.21 -8.54
CA ARG A 52 -1.80 1.94 -8.89
C ARG A 52 -2.21 0.50 -8.60
N GLU A 53 -1.33 -0.47 -8.85
CA GLU A 53 -1.60 -1.88 -8.57
C GLU A 53 -1.69 -2.18 -7.07
N ILE A 54 -0.93 -1.45 -6.24
CA ILE A 54 -1.02 -1.55 -4.79
C ILE A 54 -2.39 -1.02 -4.33
N LEU A 55 -2.82 0.12 -4.88
CA LEU A 55 -4.10 0.73 -4.53
C LEU A 55 -5.28 -0.15 -4.98
N ASP A 56 -5.27 -0.67 -6.21
CA ASP A 56 -6.26 -1.63 -6.72
C ASP A 56 -6.30 -2.90 -5.83
N TYR A 57 -5.14 -3.40 -5.38
CA TYR A 57 -5.07 -4.53 -4.45
C TYR A 57 -5.73 -4.21 -3.10
N ILE A 58 -5.48 -3.03 -2.54
CA ILE A 58 -6.09 -2.60 -1.28
C ILE A 58 -7.60 -2.41 -1.45
N ASP A 59 -8.04 -1.78 -2.54
CA ASP A 59 -9.45 -1.59 -2.86
C ASP A 59 -10.16 -2.94 -2.99
N ALA A 60 -9.59 -3.90 -3.73
CA ALA A 60 -10.16 -5.24 -3.85
C ALA A 60 -10.32 -5.97 -2.51
N ILE A 61 -9.40 -5.77 -1.56
CA ILE A 61 -9.52 -6.33 -0.21
C ILE A 61 -10.63 -5.64 0.59
N ASP A 62 -10.74 -4.32 0.48
CA ASP A 62 -11.78 -3.55 1.16
C ASP A 62 -13.17 -3.88 0.58
N GLU A 63 -13.28 -4.06 -0.73
CA GLU A 63 -14.50 -4.47 -1.43
C GLU A 63 -14.88 -5.92 -1.14
N GLY A 64 -13.91 -6.83 -1.05
CA GLY A 64 -14.13 -8.25 -0.75
C GLY A 64 -14.42 -8.57 0.72
N GLY A 65 -14.29 -7.60 1.62
CA GLY A 65 -14.48 -7.75 3.07
C GLY A 65 -15.91 -7.59 3.58
N TYR A 66 -16.85 -7.20 2.71
CA TYR A 66 -18.28 -7.07 3.03
C TYR A 66 -19.10 -8.08 2.22
N ALA A 67 -19.15 -9.33 2.67
CA ALA A 67 -20.17 -10.30 2.28
C ALA A 67 -20.66 -11.07 3.51
#